data_AF-X1HCQ4-F1
#
_entry.id   AF-X1HCQ4-F1
#
_cell.length_a   1.000
_cell.length_b   1.000
_cell.length_c   1.000
_cell.angle_alpha   90.00
_cell.angle_beta   90.00
_cell.angle_gamma   90.00
#
_symmetry.space_group_name_H-M   'P 1'
#
loop_
_entity.id
_entity.type
_entity.pdbx_description
1 polymer ?
#
loop_
_entity_poly.entity_id
_entity_poly.type
_entity_poly.pdbx_seq_one_letter_code
_entity_poly.pdbx_strand_id
1 'polypeptide(L)'
;RPEFALRVCYDHLAGDLGVEMFEQLVPRYFVEPQHGLRPNARGVRFFGDFGIDVEALAAQKRALCRTCLDWSARRHHLAGSLGAALLDRFFALGWARRARQS
;
A
#
# COMPACT_ATOMS: atom_id res chain seq x y z
N ARG A 1 9.94 -20.97 8.33
CA ARG A 1 8.78 -20.26 7.73
C ARG A 1 9.10 -20.09 6.26
N PRO A 2 8.21 -20.42 5.31
CA PRO A 2 8.49 -20.17 3.90
C PRO A 2 8.75 -18.67 3.70
N GLU A 3 9.80 -18.35 2.95
CA GLU A 3 10.11 -16.99 2.55
C GLU A 3 9.41 -16.74 1.21
N PHE A 4 8.44 -15.82 1.19
CA PHE A 4 7.74 -15.44 -0.04
C PHE A 4 8.46 -14.27 -0.69
N ALA A 5 8.62 -14.32 -2.02
CA ALA A 5 9.20 -13.22 -2.78
C ALA A 5 8.18 -12.09 -2.94
N LEU A 6 8.35 -11.02 -2.15
CA LEU A 6 7.59 -9.79 -2.31
C LEU A 6 8.20 -8.94 -3.42
N ARG A 7 7.35 -8.41 -4.30
CA ARG A 7 7.78 -7.44 -5.31
C ARG A 7 7.50 -6.03 -4.83
N VAL A 8 8.35 -5.10 -5.26
CA VAL A 8 8.22 -3.67 -5.01
C VAL A 8 8.17 -2.96 -6.36
N CYS A 9 7.14 -2.15 -6.57
CA CYS A 9 7.07 -1.21 -7.68
C CYS A 9 7.50 0.16 -7.14
N TYR A 10 8.70 0.62 -7.53
CA TYR A 10 9.36 1.79 -6.95
C TYR A 10 9.51 1.71 -5.43
N ASP A 11 8.50 2.16 -4.70
CA ASP A 11 8.47 2.30 -3.24
C ASP A 11 7.22 1.70 -2.60
N HIS A 12 6.41 0.91 -3.33
CA HIS A 12 5.20 0.30 -2.77
C HIS A 12 5.10 -1.17 -3.17
N LEU A 13 4.31 -1.93 -2.40
CA LEU A 13 4.12 -3.36 -2.59
C LEU A 13 3.43 -3.66 -3.93
N ALA A 14 3.98 -4.63 -4.65
CA ALA A 14 3.53 -5.06 -5.97
C ALA A 14 3.56 -6.59 -6.09
N GLY A 15 3.29 -7.12 -7.28
CA GLY A 15 3.07 -8.54 -7.50
C GLY A 15 1.80 -9.06 -6.82
N ASP A 16 1.63 -10.37 -6.79
CA ASP A 16 0.38 -11.00 -6.35
C ASP A 16 -0.05 -10.56 -4.95
N LEU A 17 0.88 -10.48 -4.00
CA LEU A 17 0.53 -10.03 -2.64
C LEU A 17 0.13 -8.55 -2.59
N GLY A 18 0.84 -7.68 -3.31
CA GLY A 18 0.50 -6.25 -3.35
C GLY A 18 -0.88 -6.01 -3.97
N VAL A 19 -1.21 -6.79 -5.00
CA VAL A 19 -2.51 -6.77 -5.66
C VAL A 19 -3.61 -7.36 -4.77
N GLU A 20 -3.38 -8.52 -4.17
CA GLU A 20 -4.36 -9.16 -3.29
C GLU A 20 -4.67 -8.29 -2.06
N MET A 21 -3.64 -7.72 -1.44
CA MET A 21 -3.80 -6.76 -0.36
C MET A 21 -4.66 -5.58 -0.81
N PHE A 22 -4.39 -5.01 -1.99
CA PHE A 22 -5.18 -3.90 -2.53
C PHE A 22 -6.66 -4.28 -2.69
N GLU A 23 -6.95 -5.39 -3.34
CA GLU A 23 -8.33 -5.84 -3.57
C GLU A 23 -9.09 -6.16 -2.28
N GLN A 24 -8.40 -6.64 -1.24
CA GLN A 24 -9.03 -6.85 0.05
C GLN A 24 -9.27 -5.55 0.83
N LEU A 25 -8.36 -4.57 0.71
CA LEU A 25 -8.48 -3.33 1.47
C LEU A 25 -9.50 -2.37 0.85
N VAL A 26 -9.54 -2.24 -0.48
CA VAL A 26 -10.40 -1.30 -1.22
C VAL A 26 -11.87 -1.32 -0.78
N PRO A 27 -12.59 -2.47 -0.83
CA PRO A 27 -14.01 -2.50 -0.51
C PRO A 27 -14.32 -2.23 0.97
N ARG A 28 -13.33 -2.32 1.86
CA ARG A 28 -13.51 -2.16 3.32
C ARG A 28 -13.15 -0.76 3.80
N TYR A 29 -12.08 -0.19 3.25
CA TYR A 29 -11.39 0.94 3.85
C TYR A 29 -11.27 2.15 2.93
N PHE A 30 -11.72 2.04 1.69
CA PHE A 30 -11.61 3.12 0.72
C PHE A 30 -12.97 3.54 0.19
N VAL A 31 -12.99 4.75 -0.33
CA VAL A 31 -14.02 5.30 -1.21
C VAL A 31 -13.33 5.79 -2.47
N GLU A 32 -14.03 5.72 -3.59
CA GLU A 32 -13.56 6.26 -4.85
C GLU A 32 -14.36 7.53 -5.20
N PRO A 33 -13.92 8.71 -4.76
CA PRO A 33 -14.47 9.96 -5.26
C PRO A 33 -14.08 10.14 -6.73
N GLN A 34 -14.72 11.12 -7.39
CA GLN A 34 -14.51 11.45 -8.81
C GLN A 34 -13.04 11.69 -9.21
N HIS A 35 -12.15 11.94 -8.24
CA HIS A 35 -10.73 12.25 -8.47
C HIS A 35 -9.77 11.24 -7.81
N GLY A 36 -10.24 10.02 -7.55
CA GLY A 36 -9.37 8.89 -7.19
C GLY A 36 -9.46 8.44 -5.74
N LEU A 37 -9.01 7.21 -5.51
CA LEU A 37 -9.13 6.45 -4.27
C LEU A 37 -8.70 7.25 -3.02
N ARG A 38 -9.50 7.18 -1.94
CA ARG A 38 -9.16 7.75 -0.63
C ARG A 38 -9.61 6.84 0.52
N PRO A 39 -8.89 6.76 1.64
CA PRO A 39 -9.38 6.06 2.82
C PRO A 39 -10.69 6.68 3.32
N ASN A 40 -11.68 5.85 3.64
CA ASN A 40 -12.87 6.27 4.39
C ASN A 40 -12.53 6.39 5.89
N ALA A 41 -13.46 6.84 6.73
CA ALA A 41 -13.22 7.01 8.17
C ALA A 41 -12.72 5.73 8.87
N ARG A 42 -13.21 4.56 8.45
CA ARG A 42 -12.75 3.25 8.96
C ARG A 42 -11.32 2.96 8.50
N GLY A 43 -11.00 3.30 7.26
CA GLY A 43 -9.65 3.18 6.69
C GLY A 43 -8.65 4.05 7.43
N VAL A 44 -8.98 5.33 7.67
CA VAL A 44 -8.12 6.24 8.45
C VAL A 44 -7.79 5.64 9.81
N ARG A 45 -8.81 5.15 10.54
CA ARG A 45 -8.61 4.49 11.83
C ARG A 45 -7.78 3.21 11.71
N PHE A 46 -8.08 2.34 10.74
CA PHE A 46 -7.37 1.08 10.53
C PHE A 46 -5.87 1.30 10.26
N PHE A 47 -5.54 2.23 9.38
CA PHE A 47 -4.14 2.57 9.08
C PHE A 47 -3.47 3.28 10.27
N GLY A 48 -4.18 4.14 10.99
CA GLY A 48 -3.72 4.76 12.24
C GLY A 48 -3.36 3.72 13.30
N ASP A 49 -4.27 2.78 13.59
CA ASP A 49 -4.05 1.66 14.52
C ASP A 49 -2.88 0.77 14.06
N PHE A 50 -2.68 0.64 12.75
CA PHE A 50 -1.55 -0.08 12.17
C PHE A 50 -0.22 0.68 12.32
N GLY A 51 -0.23 1.97 12.67
CA GLY A 51 0.94 2.82 12.87
C GLY A 51 1.27 3.72 11.70
N ILE A 52 0.28 4.08 10.87
CA ILE A 52 0.42 5.00 9.73
C ILE A 52 -0.44 6.23 9.97
N ASP A 53 0.21 7.40 10.07
CA ASP A 53 -0.48 8.69 10.21
C ASP A 53 -1.02 9.17 8.85
N VAL A 54 -2.27 8.82 8.56
CA VAL A 54 -2.91 9.16 7.27
C VAL A 54 -3.09 10.66 7.08
N GLU A 55 -3.32 11.41 8.17
CA GLU A 55 -3.52 12.87 8.10
C GLU A 55 -2.22 13.58 7.74
N ALA A 56 -1.11 13.19 8.37
CA ALA A 56 0.21 13.71 8.01
C ALA A 56 0.59 13.36 6.56
N LEU A 57 0.25 12.17 6.07
CA LEU A 57 0.46 11.79 4.68
C LEU A 57 -0.41 12.60 3.71
N ALA A 58 -1.64 12.92 4.08
CA ALA A 58 -2.58 13.69 3.26
C ALA A 58 -2.17 15.17 3.12
N ALA A 59 -1.43 15.71 4.10
CA ALA A 59 -0.89 17.07 4.07
C ALA A 59 0.32 17.25 3.13
N GLN A 60 0.89 16.15 2.62
CA GLN A 60 2.03 16.20 1.71
C GLN A 60 1.63 16.57 0.28
N LYS A 61 2.59 17.09 -0.51
CA LYS A 61 2.38 17.37 -1.95
C LYS A 61 2.12 16.12 -2.79
N ARG A 62 2.58 14.95 -2.32
CA ARG A 62 2.43 13.67 -3.01
C ARG A 62 1.00 13.16 -2.85
N ALA A 63 0.43 12.62 -3.93
CA ALA A 63 -0.89 11.99 -3.87
C ALA A 63 -0.96 10.90 -2.79
N LEU A 64 -1.97 10.98 -1.91
CA LEU A 64 -2.15 10.06 -0.79
C LEU A 64 -2.29 8.61 -1.26
N CYS A 65 -3.21 8.38 -2.21
CA CYS A 65 -3.48 7.07 -2.79
C CYS A 65 -3.54 7.20 -4.31
N ARG A 66 -3.04 6.19 -5.01
CA ARG A 66 -3.22 6.00 -6.44
C ARG A 66 -3.34 4.52 -6.74
N THR A 67 -4.03 4.18 -7.81
CA THR A 67 -3.94 2.86 -8.42
C THR A 67 -2.69 2.81 -9.30
N CYS A 68 -1.89 1.77 -9.16
CA CYS A 68 -0.77 1.50 -10.05
C CYS A 68 -0.99 0.14 -10.69
N LEU A 69 -0.78 0.04 -12.01
CA LEU A 69 -0.98 -1.19 -12.77
C LEU A 69 0.24 -2.09 -12.62
N ASP A 70 0.05 -3.30 -12.09
CA ASP A 70 1.06 -4.35 -12.16
C ASP A 70 1.02 -5.00 -13.54
N TRP A 71 2.09 -4.86 -14.32
CA TRP A 71 2.17 -5.43 -15.66
C TRP A 71 2.15 -6.96 -15.67
N SER A 72 2.67 -7.61 -14.63
CA SER A 72 2.72 -9.07 -14.55
C SER A 72 1.36 -9.67 -14.18
N ALA A 73 0.70 -9.11 -13.16
CA ALA A 73 -0.61 -9.59 -12.71
C ALA A 73 -1.79 -8.99 -13.51
N ARG A 74 -1.53 -7.95 -14.33
CA ARG A 74 -2.53 -7.15 -15.06
C ARG A 74 -3.66 -6.63 -14.18
N ARG A 75 -3.35 -6.33 -12.93
CA ARG A 75 -4.27 -5.87 -11.87
C ARG A 75 -3.65 -4.69 -11.13
N HIS A 76 -4.47 -3.96 -10.38
CA HIS A 76 -4.00 -2.77 -9.66
C HIS A 76 -3.50 -3.10 -8.25
N HIS A 77 -2.51 -2.34 -7.79
CA HIS A 77 -2.09 -2.30 -6.39
C HIS A 77 -2.05 -0.86 -5.87
N LEU A 78 -1.89 -0.72 -4.55
CA LEU A 78 -1.87 0.57 -3.88
C LEU A 78 -0.54 1.29 -4.10
N ALA A 79 -0.62 2.49 -4.68
CA ALA A 79 0.47 3.44 -4.78
C ALA A 79 0.12 4.74 -4.03
N GLY A 80 0.99 5.76 -4.14
CA GLY A 80 0.86 7.01 -3.39
C GLY A 80 1.67 6.99 -2.10
N SER A 81 1.52 8.00 -1.26
CA SER A 81 2.24 8.06 0.02
C SER A 81 1.75 6.98 0.99
N LEU A 82 0.48 6.57 0.93
CA LEU A 82 -0.04 5.45 1.73
C LEU A 82 0.57 4.11 1.32
N GLY A 83 0.72 3.85 0.02
CA GLY A 83 1.36 2.63 -0.48
C GLY A 83 2.82 2.52 -0.04
N ALA A 84 3.55 3.64 -0.02
CA ALA A 84 4.92 3.70 0.48
C ALA A 84 4.99 3.48 2.00
N ALA A 85 4.12 4.15 2.76
CA ALA A 85 4.06 3.99 4.21
C ALA A 85 3.74 2.55 4.65
N LEU A 86 2.93 1.82 3.88
CA LEU A 86 2.68 0.39 4.14
C LEU A 86 3.93 -0.46 3.96
N LEU A 87 4.69 -0.23 2.89
CA LEU A 87 5.94 -0.95 2.66
C LEU A 87 6.96 -0.64 3.77
N ASP A 88 7.12 0.62 4.14
CA ASP A 88 8.00 1.04 5.22
C ASP A 88 7.56 0.44 6.56
N ARG A 89 6.25 0.38 6.82
CA ARG A 89 5.71 -0.26 8.02
C ARG A 89 6.00 -1.76 8.04
N PHE A 90 5.95 -2.45 6.90
CA PHE A 90 6.30 -3.88 6.82
C PHE A 90 7.78 -4.11 7.10
N PHE A 91 8.66 -3.21 6.66
CA PHE A 91 10.07 -3.25 7.03
C PHE A 91 10.27 -2.97 8.52
N ALA A 92 9.62 -1.95 9.07
CA ALA A 92 9.72 -1.59 10.49
C ALA A 92 9.22 -2.69 11.43
N LEU A 93 8.20 -3.46 11.00
CA LEU A 93 7.68 -4.63 11.73
C LEU A 93 8.53 -5.90 11.52
N GLY A 94 9.55 -5.85 10.65
CA GLY A 94 10.38 -7.01 10.31
C GLY A 94 9.66 -8.08 9.48
N TRP A 95 8.51 -7.76 8.88
CA TRP A 95 7.73 -8.68 8.04
C TRP A 95 8.33 -8.80 6.63
N ALA A 96 8.98 -7.74 6.16
CA ALA A 96 9.74 -7.73 4.93
C ALA A 96 11.20 -7.40 5.22
N ARG A 97 12.10 -7.89 4.36
CA ARG A 97 13.52 -7.51 4.32
C ARG A 97 13.95 -7.48 2.86
N ARG A 98 14.89 -6.60 2.51
CA ARG A 98 15.45 -6.60 1.15
C ARG A 98 16.24 -7.89 0.94
N ALA A 99 15.93 -8.62 -0.12
CA ALA A 99 16.77 -9.72 -0.55
C ALA A 99 18.16 -9.18 -0.91
N ARG A 100 19.21 -9.87 -0.48
CA ARG A 100 20.56 -9.58 -0.96
C ARG A 100 20.58 -9.93 -2.45
N GLN A 101 20.86 -8.94 -3.29
CA GLN A 101 21.16 -9.19 -4.69
C GLN A 101 22.56 -9.81 -4.72
N SER A 102 22.65 -11.08 -5.10
CA SER A 102 23.90 -11.77 -5.44
C SER A 102 24.25 -11.53 -6.90
#